data_AF-A0A938M7U6-F1
#
_entry.id   AF-A0A938M7U6-F1
#
_cell.length_a   1.000
_cell.length_b   1.000
_cell.length_c   1.000
_cell.angle_alpha   90.00
_cell.angle_beta   90.00
_cell.angle_gamma   90.00
#
_symmetry.space_group_name_H-M   'P 1'
#
loop_
_entity.id
_entity.type
_entity.pdbx_description
1 polymer ?
#
loop_
_entity_poly.entity_id
_entity_poly.type
_entity_poly.pdbx_seq_one_letter_code
_entity_poly.pdbx_strand_id
1 'polypeptide(L)'
;MPAGLQAVVAFHGHLCPGLVIGYMATKAALEALGVKRAKDEELIAIVENDACGVDAVQQLAGCTLGKGNLFLRDYGKQVFTFARRPVGGQCRQVEAVRVALRKRRPRRRRRSE
;
A
#
# COMPACT_ATOMS: atom_id res chain seq x y z
N MET A 1 6.96 16.66 -10.57
CA MET A 1 6.59 15.44 -9.78
C MET A 1 6.09 15.86 -8.40
N PRO A 2 5.03 15.27 -7.84
CA PRO A 2 4.62 15.51 -6.45
C PRO A 2 5.75 15.19 -5.46
N ALA A 3 5.90 15.98 -4.39
CA ALA A 3 7.00 15.83 -3.42
C ALA A 3 7.07 14.41 -2.81
N GLY A 4 5.92 13.82 -2.47
CA GLY A 4 5.87 12.45 -1.95
C GLY A 4 6.38 11.40 -2.94
N LEU A 5 6.19 11.59 -4.25
CA LEU A 5 6.70 10.66 -5.26
C LEU A 5 8.21 10.83 -5.44
N GLN A 6 8.74 12.05 -5.35
CA GLN A 6 10.19 12.30 -5.42
C GLN A 6 10.93 11.58 -4.28
N ALA A 7 10.39 11.62 -3.05
CA ALA A 7 10.98 10.92 -1.91
C ALA A 7 10.99 9.39 -2.09
N VAL A 8 9.94 8.84 -2.69
CA VAL A 8 9.85 7.40 -3.00
C VAL A 8 10.82 7.00 -4.10
N VAL A 9 10.97 7.82 -5.15
CA VAL A 9 11.97 7.60 -6.21
C VAL A 9 13.39 7.66 -5.65
N ALA A 10 13.70 8.61 -4.77
CA ALA A 10 15.01 8.72 -4.14
C ALA A 10 15.32 7.51 -3.25
N PHE A 11 14.32 6.97 -2.55
CA PHE A 11 14.47 5.76 -1.73
C PHE A 11 14.67 4.50 -2.59
N HIS A 12 13.91 4.35 -3.68
CA HIS A 12 13.99 3.19 -4.57
C HIS A 12 15.18 3.22 -5.55
N GLY A 13 15.66 4.42 -5.90
CA GLY A 13 16.78 4.65 -6.82
C GLY A 13 16.38 4.93 -8.27
N HIS A 14 15.13 4.69 -8.68
CA HIS A 14 14.65 5.04 -10.02
C HIS A 14 13.12 5.17 -10.06
N LEU A 15 12.57 5.69 -11.16
CA LEU A 15 11.13 5.70 -11.42
C LEU A 15 10.76 4.52 -12.32
N CYS A 16 9.83 3.68 -11.88
CA CYS A 16 9.25 2.61 -12.70
C CYS A 16 7.73 2.49 -12.50
N PRO A 17 7.00 1.83 -13.40
CA PRO A 17 5.55 1.65 -13.27
C PRO A 17 5.14 0.94 -11.97
N GLY A 18 5.92 -0.06 -11.53
CA GLY A 18 5.66 -0.78 -10.28
C GLY A 18 5.72 0.13 -9.05
N LEU A 19 6.71 1.03 -9.01
CA LEU A 19 6.84 2.03 -7.95
C LEU A 19 5.65 2.99 -7.93
N VAL A 20 5.19 3.45 -9.11
CA VAL A 20 4.02 4.32 -9.22
C VAL A 20 2.74 3.63 -8.75
N ILE A 21 2.56 2.34 -9.07
CA ILE A 21 1.43 1.54 -8.56
C ILE A 21 1.44 1.49 -7.03
N GLY A 22 2.60 1.16 -6.44
CA GLY A 22 2.76 1.14 -4.97
C GLY A 22 2.51 2.51 -4.33
N TYR A 23 3.01 3.58 -4.94
CA TYR A 23 2.79 4.97 -4.50
C TYR A 23 1.29 5.31 -4.46
N MET A 24 0.57 5.03 -5.54
CA MET A 24 -0.86 5.32 -5.64
C MET A 24 -1.67 4.47 -4.67
N ALA A 25 -1.37 3.17 -4.57
CA ALA A 25 -2.05 2.26 -3.66
C ALA A 25 -1.86 2.66 -2.19
N THR A 26 -0.62 2.98 -1.80
CA THR A 26 -0.30 3.40 -0.43
C THR A 26 -0.96 4.73 -0.11
N LYS A 27 -0.87 5.73 -1.00
CA LYS A 27 -1.51 7.03 -0.78
C LYS A 27 -3.02 6.89 -0.61
N ALA A 28 -3.68 6.14 -1.49
CA ALA A 28 -5.12 5.90 -1.41
C ALA A 28 -5.53 5.18 -0.11
N ALA A 29 -4.72 4.23 0.35
CA ALA A 29 -5.01 3.51 1.60
C ALA A 29 -4.84 4.40 2.84
N LEU A 30 -3.78 5.22 2.90
CA LEU A 30 -3.55 6.16 4.00
C LEU A 30 -4.67 7.21 4.07
N GLU A 31 -5.09 7.72 2.91
CA GLU A 31 -6.20 8.67 2.80
C GLU A 31 -7.53 8.03 3.26
N ALA A 32 -7.84 6.82 2.80
CA ALA A 32 -9.05 6.09 3.18
C ALA A 32 -9.08 5.73 4.68
N LEU A 33 -7.93 5.46 5.30
CA LEU A 33 -7.81 5.21 6.74
C LEU A 33 -7.75 6.49 7.58
N GLY A 34 -7.59 7.67 6.96
CA GLY A 34 -7.40 8.92 7.67
C GLY A 34 -6.12 8.96 8.53
N VAL A 35 -5.05 8.27 8.09
CA VAL A 35 -3.79 8.15 8.83
C VAL A 35 -2.62 8.78 8.08
N LYS A 36 -1.53 9.03 8.81
CA LYS A 36 -0.26 9.51 8.26
C LYS A 36 0.80 8.40 8.34
N ARG A 37 1.99 8.67 7.84
CA ARG A 37 3.17 7.81 7.97
C ARG A 37 3.38 7.42 9.44
N ALA A 38 3.51 6.11 9.70
CA ALA A 38 3.76 5.58 11.03
C ALA A 38 5.18 5.90 11.51
N LYS A 39 5.29 6.31 12.77
CA LYS A 39 6.56 6.50 13.46
C LYS A 39 7.12 5.17 13.93
N ASP A 40 6.26 4.28 14.41
CA ASP A 40 6.61 2.96 14.93
C ASP A 40 5.65 1.89 14.37
N GLU A 41 5.14 0.98 15.19
CA GLU A 41 4.29 -0.14 14.77
C GLU A 41 2.77 0.15 14.80
N GLU A 42 2.35 1.42 14.89
CA GLU A 42 0.92 1.79 14.96
C GLU A 42 0.13 1.49 13.67
N LEU A 43 0.83 1.33 12.56
CA LEU A 43 0.28 0.92 11.27
C LEU A 43 1.01 -0.32 10.80
N ILE A 44 0.25 -1.31 10.32
CA ILE A 44 0.79 -2.48 9.65
C ILE A 44 0.45 -2.47 8.17
N ALA A 45 1.32 -3.07 7.36
CA ALA A 45 1.07 -3.33 5.95
C ALA A 45 1.29 -4.81 5.63
N ILE A 46 0.41 -5.40 4.83
CA ILE A 46 0.57 -6.72 4.23
C ILE A 46 0.65 -6.52 2.71
N VAL A 47 1.74 -6.98 2.10
CA VAL A 47 1.96 -6.90 0.65
C VAL A 47 1.98 -8.29 0.06
N GLU A 48 1.28 -8.49 -1.07
CA GLU A 48 1.15 -9.81 -1.70
C GLU A 48 2.09 -10.04 -2.90
N ASN A 49 3.18 -9.28 -2.96
CA ASN A 49 4.24 -9.35 -3.97
C ASN A 49 5.57 -8.84 -3.39
N ASP A 50 6.66 -9.13 -4.09
CA ASP A 50 8.03 -8.68 -3.81
C ASP A 50 8.53 -7.62 -4.81
N ALA A 51 7.61 -6.90 -5.47
CA ALA A 51 7.95 -5.94 -6.52
C ALA A 51 8.29 -4.53 -6.00
N CYS A 52 8.76 -3.64 -6.89
CA CYS A 52 9.13 -2.25 -6.61
C CYS A 52 8.10 -1.44 -5.80
N GLY A 53 6.81 -1.79 -5.88
CA GLY A 53 5.74 -1.11 -5.14
C GLY A 53 5.87 -1.23 -3.62
N VAL A 54 6.58 -2.25 -3.11
CA VAL A 54 6.83 -2.44 -1.67
C VAL A 54 7.64 -1.27 -1.09
N ASP A 55 8.56 -0.68 -1.85
CA ASP A 55 9.35 0.46 -1.38
C ASP A 55 8.52 1.72 -1.16
N ALA A 56 7.45 1.89 -1.93
CA ALA A 56 6.49 2.97 -1.69
C ALA A 56 5.74 2.78 -0.36
N VAL A 57 5.43 1.52 0.01
CA VAL A 57 4.83 1.20 1.32
C VAL A 57 5.78 1.59 2.44
N GLN A 58 7.05 1.17 2.35
CA GLN A 58 8.08 1.50 3.34
C GLN A 58 8.24 3.00 3.52
N GLN A 59 8.39 3.73 2.41
CA GLN A 59 8.71 5.14 2.46
C GLN A 59 7.51 6.01 2.87
N LEU A 60 6.30 5.74 2.36
CA LEU A 60 5.12 6.56 2.65
C LEU A 60 4.38 6.17 3.92
N ALA A 61 4.19 4.87 4.16
CA ALA A 61 3.41 4.38 5.30
C ALA A 61 4.27 4.19 6.55
N GLY A 62 5.60 4.11 6.42
CA GLY A 62 6.50 3.82 7.54
C GLY A 62 6.43 2.36 7.99
N CYS A 63 5.75 1.51 7.22
CA CYS A 63 5.69 0.07 7.41
C CYS A 63 6.91 -0.58 6.75
N THR A 64 7.87 -1.03 7.55
CA THR A 64 9.17 -1.55 7.07
C THR A 64 9.44 -2.94 7.62
N LEU A 65 10.27 -3.72 6.93
CA LEU A 65 10.67 -5.04 7.40
C LEU A 65 11.38 -4.94 8.76
N GLY A 66 12.26 -3.95 8.92
CA GLY A 66 13.05 -3.76 10.14
C GLY A 66 12.24 -3.40 11.38
N LYS A 67 11.08 -2.74 11.22
CA LYS A 67 10.15 -2.44 12.33
C LYS A 67 9.14 -3.56 12.59
N GLY A 68 9.17 -4.67 11.85
CA GLY A 68 8.23 -5.76 12.04
C GLY A 68 6.76 -5.43 11.72
N ASN A 69 6.48 -4.27 11.12
CA ASN A 69 5.13 -3.82 10.76
C ASN A 69 4.85 -3.90 9.24
N LEU A 70 5.74 -4.55 8.47
CA LEU A 70 5.52 -4.94 7.08
C LEU A 70 5.59 -6.46 6.95
N PHE A 71 4.51 -7.05 6.44
CA PHE A 71 4.40 -8.49 6.21
C PHE A 71 4.37 -8.77 4.71
N LEU A 72 5.41 -9.44 4.22
CA LEU A 72 5.50 -9.86 2.83
C LEU A 72 4.89 -11.27 2.68
N ARG A 73 3.87 -11.38 1.84
CA ARG A 73 3.12 -12.61 1.53
C ARG A 73 3.12 -12.81 0.03
N ASP A 74 4.28 -13.12 -0.55
CA ASP A 74 4.44 -13.13 -1.99
C ASP A 74 3.54 -14.18 -2.66
N TYR A 75 2.46 -13.69 -3.27
CA TYR A 75 1.52 -14.46 -4.06
C TYR A 75 1.54 -14.00 -5.53
N GLY A 76 2.52 -13.17 -5.92
CA GLY A 76 2.58 -12.51 -7.23
C GLY A 76 1.43 -11.54 -7.49
N LYS A 77 0.73 -11.05 -6.45
CA LYS A 77 -0.45 -10.19 -6.58
C LYS A 77 -0.11 -8.74 -6.22
N GLN A 78 -0.49 -7.81 -7.09
CA GLN A 78 -0.41 -6.36 -6.85
C GLN A 78 -1.50 -5.90 -5.85
N VAL A 79 -1.36 -6.34 -4.60
CA VAL A 79 -2.30 -6.10 -3.51
C VAL A 79 -1.56 -5.62 -2.28
N PHE A 80 -2.12 -4.59 -1.66
CA PHE A 80 -1.58 -3.89 -0.50
C PHE A 80 -2.69 -3.72 0.52
N THR A 81 -2.52 -4.28 1.71
CA THR A 81 -3.48 -4.16 2.82
C THR A 81 -2.84 -3.34 3.93
N PHE A 82 -3.55 -2.34 4.46
CA PHE A 82 -3.09 -1.50 5.56
C PHE A 82 -4.09 -1.59 6.70
N ALA A 83 -3.62 -1.63 7.94
CA ALA A 83 -4.49 -1.68 9.11
C ALA A 83 -3.87 -0.96 10.30
N ARG A 84 -4.70 -0.34 11.14
CA ARG A 84 -4.27 0.28 12.39
C ARG A 84 -4.08 -0.80 13.45
N ARG A 85 -2.96 -0.75 14.18
CA ARG A 85 -2.76 -1.60 15.35
C ARG A 85 -3.65 -1.06 16.49
N PRO A 86 -4.43 -1.91 17.18
CA PRO A 86 -5.19 -1.48 18.34
C PRO A 86 -4.26 -0.95 19.44
N VAL A 87 -4.59 0.20 20.02
CA VAL A 87 -3.87 0.75 21.17
C VAL A 87 -4.42 0.09 22.44
N GLY A 88 -3.54 -0.45 23.29
CA GLY A 88 -3.89 -0.89 24.65
C GLY A 88 -4.42 -2.32 24.80
N GLY A 89 -4.10 -3.24 23.88
CA GLY A 89 -4.28 -4.70 24.08
C GLY A 89 -5.72 -5.21 24.14
N GLN A 90 -6.72 -4.33 24.06
CA GLN A 90 -8.13 -4.71 24.01
C GLN A 90 -8.51 -5.10 22.57
N CYS A 91 -9.27 -6.18 22.43
CA CYS A 91 -9.82 -6.63 21.16
C CYS A 91 -10.84 -5.58 20.67
N ARG A 92 -10.38 -4.61 19.89
CA ARG A 92 -11.21 -3.60 19.22
C ARG A 92 -11.35 -3.96 17.74
N GLN A 93 -12.41 -3.46 17.11
CA GLN A 93 -12.57 -3.51 15.66
C GLN A 93 -11.31 -2.95 14.99
N VAL A 94 -10.73 -3.72 14.07
CA VAL A 94 -9.55 -3.31 13.30
C VAL A 94 -10.04 -2.70 12.00
N GLU A 95 -9.80 -1.40 11.83
CA GLU A 95 -10.00 -0.74 10.55
C GLU A 95 -8.85 -1.10 9.61
N ALA A 96 -9.21 -1.63 8.44
CA ALA A 96 -8.27 -2.03 7.42
C ALA A 96 -8.76 -1.63 6.02
N VAL A 97 -7.81 -1.24 5.17
CA VAL A 97 -8.06 -0.93 3.75
C VAL A 97 -7.20 -1.84 2.89
N ARG A 98 -7.84 -2.51 1.92
CA ARG A 98 -7.19 -3.39 0.96
C ARG A 98 -7.31 -2.82 -0.45
N VAL A 99 -6.18 -2.46 -1.03
CA VAL A 99 -6.08 -1.95 -2.40
C VAL A 99 -5.54 -3.04 -3.31
N ALA A 100 -6.27 -3.34 -4.38
CA ALA A 100 -5.90 -4.40 -5.33
C ALA A 100 -5.94 -3.88 -6.76
N LEU A 101 -4.84 -4.04 -7.49
CA LEU A 101 -4.84 -3.79 -8.93
C LEU A 101 -5.65 -4.89 -9.62
N ARG A 102 -6.70 -4.49 -10.34
CA ARG A 102 -7.56 -5.42 -11.08
C ARG A 102 -7.33 -5.26 -12.57
N LYS A 103 -7.32 -6.37 -13.30
CA LYS A 103 -7.41 -6.35 -14.76
C LYS A 103 -8.68 -5.60 -15.17
N ARG A 104 -8.55 -4.72 -16.15
CA ARG A 104 -9.68 -3.98 -16.70
C ARG A 104 -10.71 -4.99 -17.20
N ARG A 105 -11.94 -4.95 -16.65
CA ARG A 105 -13.02 -5.77 -17.21
C ARG A 105 -13.31 -5.26 -18.63
N PRO A 106 -13.47 -6.14 -19.63
CA PRO A 106 -13.89 -5.71 -20.96
C PRO A 106 -15.19 -4.93 -20.83
N ARG A 107 -15.27 -3.75 -21.47
CA ARG A 107 -16.52 -2.97 -21.52
C ARG A 107 -17.59 -3.88 -22.11
N ARG A 108 -18.69 -4.11 -21.38
CA ARG A 108 -19.87 -4.76 -21.94
C ARG A 108 -20.27 -3.93 -23.16
N ARG A 109 -20.14 -4.50 -24.37
CA ARG A 109 -20.75 -3.89 -25.56
C ARG A 109 -22.25 -3.84 -25.27
N ARG A 110 -22.84 -2.64 -25.24
CA ARG A 110 -24.30 -2.54 -25.31
C ARG A 110 -24.68 -3.21 -26.63
N ARG A 111 -25.45 -4.29 -26.58
CA ARG A 111 -26.10 -4.80 -27.79
C ARG A 111 -27.07 -3.71 -28.20
N SER A 112 -26.82 -3.08 -29.33
CA SER A 112 -27.86 -2.35 -30.04
C SER A 112 -28.89 -3.40 -30.46
N GLU A 113 -30.13 -3.20 -30.05
CA GLU A 113 -31.28 -3.90 -30.63
C GLU A 113 -31.48 -3.49 -32.09
#